data_AF-A0A6V8SHH4-F1
#
_entry.id   AF-A0A6V8SHH4-F1
#
_cell.length_a   1.000
_cell.length_b   1.000
_cell.length_c   1.000
_cell.angle_alpha   90.00
_cell.angle_beta   90.00
_cell.angle_gamma   90.00
#
_symmetry.space_group_name_H-M   'P 1'
#
loop_
_entity.id
_entity.type
_entity.pdbx_description
1 polymer ?
#
loop_
_entity_poly.entity_id
_entity_poly.type
_entity_poly.pdbx_seq_one_letter_code
_entity_poly.pdbx_strand_id
1 'polypeptide(L)' 'MAKNKRGRGIKKILNWRGTCPVCKRGGVKLLWDKVTENGTIKVCKVCGNK' A
#
# COMPACT_ATOMS: atom_id res chain seq x y z
N MET A 1 13.51 -10.18 9.17
CA MET A 1 12.33 -9.44 8.66
C MET A 1 12.62 -7.93 8.69
N ALA A 2 13.04 -7.35 7.57
CA ALA A 2 13.48 -5.95 7.54
C ALA A 2 12.31 -4.99 7.85
N LYS A 3 12.48 -4.12 8.86
CA LYS A 3 11.46 -3.13 9.29
C LYS A 3 11.45 -1.87 8.39
N ASN A 4 12.13 -1.88 7.25
CA ASN A 4 12.31 -0.70 6.40
C ASN A 4 10.98 -0.15 5.85
N LYS A 5 9.96 -1.02 5.68
CA LYS A 5 8.60 -0.63 5.27
C LYS A 5 7.64 -0.36 6.44
N ARG A 6 8.09 -0.40 7.71
CA ARG A 6 7.28 0.00 8.89
C ARG A 6 7.27 1.52 9.05
N GLY A 7 6.58 2.18 8.15
CA GLY A 7 5.78 3.35 8.48
C GLY A 7 6.40 4.64 9.01
N ARG A 8 7.73 4.78 9.06
CA ARG A 8 8.38 6.02 9.50
C ARG A 8 7.97 7.24 8.66
N GLY A 9 7.60 7.06 7.39
CA GLY A 9 7.10 8.12 6.50
C GLY A 9 5.58 8.16 6.27
N ILE A 10 4.80 7.24 6.83
CA ILE A 10 3.36 7.09 6.55
C ILE A 10 2.56 8.33 6.95
N LYS A 11 2.93 8.97 8.07
CA LYS A 11 2.20 10.14 8.59
C LYS A 11 2.23 11.34 7.64
N LYS A 12 3.20 11.39 6.72
CA LYS A 12 3.32 12.46 5.69
C LYS A 12 2.40 12.21 4.49
N ILE A 13 1.87 11.01 4.32
CA ILE A 13 1.01 10.63 3.19
C ILE A 13 -0.44 10.85 3.63
N LEU A 14 -1.10 11.83 3.02
CA LEU A 14 -2.54 12.05 3.19
C LEU A 14 -3.28 10.79 2.70
N ASN A 15 -4.22 10.27 3.49
CA ASN A 15 -5.01 9.06 3.21
C ASN A 15 -4.21 7.75 3.04
N TRP A 16 -3.17 7.56 3.85
CA TRP A 16 -2.39 6.30 3.88
C TRP A 16 -3.21 5.04 4.24
N ARG A 17 -4.36 5.22 4.89
CA ARG A 17 -5.38 4.18 5.07
C ARG A 17 -6.44 4.35 4.00
N GLY A 18 -6.70 3.29 3.26
CA GLY A 18 -7.75 3.28 2.25
C GLY A 18 -8.20 1.87 1.94
N THR A 19 -9.03 1.77 0.90
CA THR A 19 -9.48 0.49 0.35
C THR A 19 -8.47 0.04 -0.70
N CYS A 20 -7.96 -1.18 -0.57
CA CYS A 20 -7.04 -1.72 -1.58
C CYS A 20 -7.78 -1.99 -2.89
N PRO A 21 -7.30 -1.49 -4.05
CA PRO A 21 -7.96 -1.71 -5.33
C PRO A 21 -7.93 -3.18 -5.79
N VAL A 22 -6.98 -3.98 -5.28
CA VAL A 22 -6.79 -5.39 -5.67
C VAL A 22 -7.65 -6.34 -4.83
N CYS A 23 -7.64 -6.19 -3.50
CA CYS A 23 -8.35 -7.11 -2.59
C CYS A 23 -9.59 -6.50 -1.93
N LYS A 24 -9.93 -5.25 -2.26
CA LYS A 24 -11.07 -4.48 -1.71
C LYS A 24 -11.13 -4.41 -0.18
N ARG A 25 -10.06 -4.77 0.53
CA ARG A 25 -9.97 -4.63 1.98
C ARG A 25 -9.88 -3.16 2.34
N GLY A 26 -10.83 -2.69 3.15
CA GLY A 26 -10.84 -1.35 3.73
C GLY A 26 -9.89 -1.22 4.92
N GLY A 27 -9.51 0.02 5.25
CA GLY A 27 -8.71 0.35 6.43
C GLY A 27 -7.25 -0.12 6.39
N VAL A 28 -6.76 -0.56 5.23
CA VAL A 28 -5.41 -1.10 5.04
C VAL A 28 -4.42 -0.03 4.60
N LYS A 29 -3.13 -0.28 4.90
CA LYS A 29 -2.01 0.58 4.49
C LYS A 29 -1.73 0.43 3.00
N LEU A 30 -1.97 1.47 2.21
CA LEU A 30 -1.66 1.54 0.77
C LEU A 30 -0.25 2.12 0.57
N LEU A 31 0.77 1.30 0.76
CA LEU A 31 2.18 1.74 0.69
C LEU A 31 3.05 0.91 -0.25
N TRP A 32 2.48 -0.14 -0.82
CA TRP A 32 3.20 -0.99 -1.74
C TRP A 32 2.83 -0.51 -3.13
N ASP A 33 3.79 0.05 -3.84
CA ASP A 33 3.58 0.40 -5.23
C ASP A 33 3.61 -0.90 -6.07
N LYS A 34 2.57 -1.10 -6.88
CA LYS A 34 2.49 -2.18 -7.86
C LYS A 34 2.33 -1.54 -9.23
N VAL A 35 3.20 -1.91 -10.17
CA VAL A 35 3.10 -1.46 -11.56
C VAL A 35 2.04 -2.33 -12.23
N THR A 36 0.99 -1.69 -12.72
CA THR A 36 -0.03 -2.29 -13.58
C THR A 36 0.06 -1.62 -14.96
N GLU A 37 -0.54 -2.22 -15.98
CA GLU A 37 -0.58 -1.70 -17.36
C GLU A 37 -1.03 -0.23 -17.47
N ASN A 38 -1.84 0.25 -16.51
CA ASN A 38 -2.36 1.62 -16.45
C ASN A 38 -1.62 2.54 -15.45
N GLY A 39 -0.49 2.10 -14.88
CA GLY A 39 0.35 2.93 -14.00
C GLY A 39 0.65 2.31 -12.62
N THR A 40 1.38 3.06 -11.80
CA THR A 40 1.78 2.68 -10.43
C THR A 40 0.64 2.91 -9.44
N ILE A 41 0.05 1.82 -8.97
CA ILE A 41 -1.01 1.85 -7.96
C ILE A 41 -0.47 1.51 -6.57
N LYS A 42 -0.95 2.23 -5.55
CA LYS A 42 -0.66 1.90 -4.15
C LYS A 42 -1.61 0.80 -3.67
N VAL A 43 -1.03 -0.36 -3.37
CA VAL A 43 -1.73 -1.55 -2.90
C VAL A 43 -1.41 -1.85 -1.44
N CYS A 44 -2.22 -2.73 -0.84
CA CYS A 44 -1.99 -3.18 0.52
C CYS A 44 -0.75 -4.08 0.62
N LYS A 45 -0.19 -4.19 1.83
CA LYS A 45 0.93 -5.10 2.13
C LYS A 45 0.72 -6.52 1.60
N VAL A 46 -0.51 -7.04 1.67
CA VAL A 46 -0.82 -8.40 1.23
C VAL A 46 -0.71 -8.53 -0.29
N CYS A 47 -1.20 -7.54 -1.04
CA CYS A 47 -1.18 -7.57 -2.50
C CYS A 47 0.17 -7.17 -3.11
N GLY A 48 1.01 -6.47 -2.36
CA GLY A 48 2.39 -6.14 -2.77
C GLY A 48 3.45 -7.09 -2.21
N ASN A 49 3.07 -8.10 -1.43
CA ASN A 49 3.94 -9.17 -0.92
C ASN A 49 3.49 -10.56 -1.42
N LYS A 50 2.50 -10.59 -2.32
CA LYS A 50 2.20 -11.69 -3.22
C LYS A 50 2.83 -11.36 -4.55
#